data_AF-A0A243S855-F1
#
_entry.id   AF-A0A243S855-F1
#
_cell.length_a   1.000
_cell.length_b   1.000
_cell.length_c   1.000
_cell.angle_alpha   90.00
_cell.angle_beta   90.00
_cell.angle_gamma   90.00
#
_symmetry.space_group_name_H-M   'P 1'
#
loop_
_entity.id
_entity.type
_entity.pdbx_description
1 polymer ?
#
loop_
_entity_poly.entity_id
_entity_poly.type
_entity_poly.pdbx_seq_one_letter_code
_entity_poly.pdbx_strand_id
1 'polypeptide(L)'
;MVGCRLLGLICGERAVGTEMEPPCRVAARRPGLEVAPGVLAHHVQPDRRAVGRLLTASVGEAELHGGVVLNSALAAIDQALWDIAGKTHGVPVHQLLGGHVRDRVRVYGWVGGETPEELAESAAGQVAKGMTAVKLNPCGQLEPLATPAAINAIVDGVTAVREAIGPERDLALDFHGRFSRAMSRRVLPLLEPLLPLFVEEPVLPEFSQDLGAVVRSTSIPIATGERLYSRWDFRSVLSDGIAVAQPDISHAGGISETRRIAAMAETYDVLVAPHCPLGPIALAASLQLDFAIPNFLIQEQALGIGYGDSSGLLDYLADTTPFTFRDGYIDRPTAPGLGITIDEDAVRAAAERGHRWRNPVWRNTDGSLASW
;
A
#
# COMPACT_ATOMS: atom_id res chain seq x y z
N MET A 1 -6.19 38.81 25.84
CA MET A 1 -7.28 38.66 24.86
C MET A 1 -6.63 38.43 23.49
N VAL A 2 -6.67 37.26 22.85
CA VAL A 2 -7.65 36.17 22.85
C VAL A 2 -7.07 34.89 23.49
N GLY A 3 -7.80 34.33 24.45
CA GLY A 3 -7.45 33.12 25.21
C GLY A 3 -8.48 32.95 26.33
N CYS A 4 -8.82 31.70 26.69
CA CYS A 4 -9.83 31.34 27.71
C CYS A 4 -11.31 31.70 27.41
N ARG A 5 -11.76 31.65 26.15
CA ARG A 5 -13.19 31.47 25.81
C ARG A 5 -13.42 30.44 24.69
N LEU A 6 -13.06 29.18 24.95
CA LEU A 6 -13.58 28.02 24.21
C LEU A 6 -13.66 26.74 25.07
N LEU A 7 -14.15 26.88 26.30
CA LEU A 7 -14.36 25.77 27.25
C LEU A 7 -15.68 25.90 28.04
N GLY A 8 -16.59 26.77 27.56
CA GLY A 8 -17.85 27.14 28.23
C GLY A 8 -19.10 26.99 27.36
N LEU A 9 -19.08 26.06 26.40
CA LEU A 9 -20.23 25.73 25.54
C LEU A 9 -20.75 24.29 25.74
N ILE A 10 -20.38 23.67 26.88
CA ILE A 10 -20.93 22.39 27.36
C ILE A 10 -21.64 22.55 28.72
N CYS A 11 -21.30 23.56 29.53
CA CYS A 11 -22.01 23.92 30.76
C CYS A 11 -22.45 25.38 30.70
N GLY A 12 -23.75 25.64 30.84
CA GLY A 12 -24.31 26.99 30.70
C GLY A 12 -24.41 27.75 32.02
N GLU A 13 -23.73 28.90 32.11
CA GLU A 13 -23.99 29.94 33.11
C GLU A 13 -23.46 31.31 32.62
N ARG A 14 -23.95 32.43 33.18
CA ARG A 14 -23.69 33.81 32.68
C ARG A 14 -22.81 34.62 33.65
N ALA A 15 -21.82 35.38 33.16
CA ALA A 15 -21.30 36.58 33.83
C ALA A 15 -20.55 37.61 32.93
N VAL A 16 -20.47 38.84 33.43
CA VAL A 16 -20.34 40.18 32.82
C VAL A 16 -18.92 40.81 32.91
N GLY A 17 -18.56 41.72 31.98
CA GLY A 17 -17.54 42.82 32.11
C GLY A 17 -16.04 42.45 32.16
N THR A 18 -15.03 43.29 31.87
CA THR A 18 -14.88 44.65 31.25
C THR A 18 -13.36 44.85 30.89
N GLU A 19 -13.04 45.31 29.67
CA GLU A 19 -11.77 45.94 29.14
C GLU A 19 -10.39 45.20 29.34
N MET A 20 -9.16 45.69 28.99
CA MET A 20 -8.66 46.93 28.32
C MET A 20 -7.46 46.70 27.33
N GLU A 21 -6.36 47.49 27.42
CA GLU A 21 -5.33 47.75 26.37
C GLU A 21 -3.90 47.12 26.58
N PRO A 22 -2.95 47.23 25.60
CA PRO A 22 -1.72 46.41 25.48
C PRO A 22 -0.38 47.21 25.64
N PRO A 23 0.85 46.63 25.42
CA PRO A 23 1.40 46.49 24.05
C PRO A 23 2.35 45.29 23.76
N CYS A 24 2.30 44.82 22.50
CA CYS A 24 3.35 44.31 21.60
C CYS A 24 4.66 43.64 22.15
N ARG A 25 4.91 42.39 21.72
CA ARG A 25 6.23 41.90 21.28
C ARG A 25 6.10 40.78 20.23
N VAL A 26 7.01 40.75 19.26
CA VAL A 26 6.94 39.92 18.03
C VAL A 26 7.34 38.47 18.30
N ALA A 27 6.56 37.52 17.79
CA ALA A 27 6.83 36.08 17.89
C ALA A 27 7.53 35.54 16.62
N ALA A 28 8.57 34.72 16.80
CA ALA A 28 9.17 33.94 15.72
C ALA A 28 8.29 32.71 15.41
N ARG A 29 7.74 32.63 14.18
CA ARG A 29 6.95 31.48 13.74
C ARG A 29 7.87 30.31 13.33
N ARG A 30 7.55 29.10 13.81
CA ARG A 30 7.92 27.85 13.12
C ARG A 30 6.85 27.55 12.05
N PRO A 31 7.20 27.05 10.86
CA PRO A 31 6.19 26.60 9.89
C PRO A 31 5.62 25.24 10.31
N GLY A 32 4.38 25.24 10.77
CA GLY A 32 3.54 24.04 10.79
C GLY A 32 2.84 23.86 9.45
N LEU A 33 2.65 22.61 9.02
CA LEU A 33 1.88 22.29 7.83
C LEU A 33 0.38 22.40 8.15
N GLU A 34 -0.22 23.56 7.90
CA GLU A 34 -1.68 23.73 8.01
C GLU A 34 -2.37 23.06 6.81
N VAL A 35 -3.03 21.93 7.04
CA VAL A 35 -4.02 21.37 6.11
C VAL A 35 -5.21 22.34 6.05
N ALA A 36 -5.69 22.66 4.85
CA ALA A 36 -6.63 23.75 4.63
C ALA A 36 -7.93 23.61 5.47
N PRO A 37 -8.43 24.68 6.12
CA PRO A 37 -9.59 24.61 7.02
C PRO A 37 -10.93 24.13 6.40
N GLY A 38 -11.03 24.03 5.07
CA GLY A 38 -12.28 23.72 4.38
C GLY A 38 -12.85 22.32 4.65
N VAL A 39 -12.00 21.33 4.96
CA VAL A 39 -12.42 19.92 5.09
C VAL A 39 -13.30 19.67 6.32
N LEU A 40 -13.14 20.47 7.39
CA LEU A 40 -13.80 20.25 8.69
C LEU A 40 -15.03 21.14 8.94
N ALA A 41 -15.37 22.05 8.03
CA ALA A 41 -16.41 23.06 8.26
C ALA A 41 -17.86 22.54 8.05
N HIS A 42 -18.04 21.35 7.47
CA HIS A 42 -19.37 20.79 7.22
C HIS A 42 -19.80 19.83 8.35
N HIS A 43 -21.00 20.06 8.89
CA HIS A 43 -21.70 19.10 9.75
C HIS A 43 -22.05 17.85 8.93
N VAL A 44 -21.13 16.90 8.86
CA VAL A 44 -21.34 15.61 8.18
C VAL A 44 -22.16 14.71 9.09
N GLN A 45 -23.46 14.57 8.80
CA GLN A 45 -24.17 13.36 9.21
C GLN A 45 -23.67 12.18 8.37
N PRO A 46 -23.38 11.01 8.97
CA PRO A 46 -22.82 9.85 8.29
C PRO A 46 -23.88 9.14 7.41
N ASP A 47 -24.22 9.76 6.30
CA ASP A 47 -24.93 9.19 5.16
C ASP A 47 -23.88 8.70 4.13
N ARG A 48 -24.17 7.61 3.40
CA ARG A 48 -23.43 7.18 2.21
C ARG A 48 -23.13 8.34 1.24
N ARG A 49 -24.01 9.35 1.18
CA ARG A 49 -23.82 10.57 0.39
C ARG A 49 -22.68 11.48 0.88
N ALA A 50 -22.13 11.30 2.07
CA ALA A 50 -21.05 12.13 2.60
C ALA A 50 -19.69 11.72 1.99
N VAL A 51 -19.36 10.42 2.05
CA VAL A 51 -18.11 9.86 1.53
C VAL A 51 -17.93 10.22 0.05
N GLY A 52 -18.93 9.90 -0.78
CA GLY A 52 -18.90 10.22 -2.21
C GLY A 52 -18.81 11.72 -2.53
N ARG A 53 -19.40 12.60 -1.71
CA ARG A 53 -19.34 14.06 -1.92
C ARG A 53 -17.98 14.65 -1.54
N LEU A 54 -17.42 14.27 -0.39
CA LEU A 54 -16.10 14.73 0.04
C LEU A 54 -15.01 14.35 -0.97
N LEU A 55 -15.02 13.10 -1.46
CA LEU A 55 -14.04 12.65 -2.46
C LEU A 55 -14.18 13.36 -3.80
N THR A 56 -15.42 13.57 -4.27
CA THR A 56 -15.66 14.26 -5.54
C THR A 56 -15.25 15.73 -5.46
N ALA A 57 -15.46 16.38 -4.30
CA ALA A 57 -14.94 17.71 -4.03
C ALA A 57 -13.40 17.72 -3.98
N SER A 58 -12.76 16.85 -3.19
CA SER A 58 -11.30 16.81 -3.07
C SER A 58 -10.56 16.52 -4.38
N VAL A 59 -11.13 15.72 -5.29
CA VAL A 59 -10.55 15.46 -6.62
C VAL A 59 -10.88 16.55 -7.65
N GLY A 60 -12.00 17.25 -7.50
CA GLY A 60 -12.46 18.28 -8.45
C GLY A 60 -12.10 19.73 -8.11
N GLU A 61 -11.82 20.04 -6.84
CA GLU A 61 -11.53 21.40 -6.34
C GLU A 61 -10.03 21.66 -6.15
N ALA A 62 -9.18 20.64 -6.25
CA ALA A 62 -7.73 20.80 -6.18
C ALA A 62 -7.19 21.37 -7.51
N GLU A 63 -6.79 22.64 -7.52
CA GLU A 63 -6.19 23.32 -8.70
C GLU A 63 -4.95 22.58 -9.23
N LEU A 64 -4.24 21.85 -8.35
CA LEU A 64 -3.17 20.91 -8.69
C LEU A 64 -3.69 19.47 -8.55
N HIS A 65 -3.77 18.75 -9.67
CA HIS A 65 -4.33 17.39 -9.72
C HIS A 65 -3.35 16.35 -9.14
N GLY A 66 -3.52 16.00 -7.87
CA GLY A 66 -3.00 14.76 -7.27
C GLY A 66 -1.48 14.66 -7.07
N GLY A 67 -0.95 13.44 -7.25
CA GLY A 67 0.42 13.05 -6.89
C GLY A 67 0.52 12.45 -5.49
N VAL A 68 1.64 11.77 -5.20
CA VAL A 68 1.79 10.90 -4.02
C VAL A 68 1.34 11.54 -2.71
N VAL A 69 1.74 12.78 -2.41
CA VAL A 69 1.42 13.44 -1.12
C VAL A 69 -0.09 13.69 -0.97
N LEU A 70 -0.73 14.28 -1.99
CA LEU A 70 -2.15 14.64 -1.92
C LEU A 70 -3.05 13.40 -1.96
N ASN A 71 -2.73 12.42 -2.82
CA ASN A 71 -3.53 11.21 -2.93
C ASN A 71 -3.36 10.29 -1.71
N SER A 72 -2.22 10.37 -1.00
CA SER A 72 -2.06 9.70 0.31
C SER A 72 -2.90 10.34 1.41
N ALA A 73 -2.89 11.68 1.49
CA ALA A 73 -3.73 12.39 2.46
C ALA A 73 -5.22 12.14 2.21
N LEU A 74 -5.63 12.09 0.94
CA LEU A 74 -6.98 11.72 0.53
C LEU A 74 -7.32 10.28 0.91
N ALA A 75 -6.40 9.34 0.67
CA ALA A 75 -6.59 7.93 1.00
C ALA A 75 -6.79 7.69 2.51
N ALA A 76 -6.00 8.35 3.36
CA ALA A 76 -6.15 8.27 4.81
C ALA A 76 -7.53 8.77 5.28
N ILE A 77 -8.02 9.86 4.68
CA ILE A 77 -9.37 10.40 4.96
C ILE A 77 -10.45 9.43 4.45
N ASP A 78 -10.31 8.89 3.24
CA ASP A 78 -11.25 7.92 2.65
C ASP A 78 -11.39 6.66 3.52
N GLN A 79 -10.28 6.06 3.92
CA GLN A 79 -10.26 4.86 4.77
C GLN A 79 -10.97 5.12 6.12
N ALA A 80 -10.70 6.27 6.76
CA ALA A 80 -11.37 6.66 8.00
C ALA A 80 -12.88 6.93 7.82
N LEU A 81 -13.28 7.55 6.70
CA LEU A 81 -14.69 7.76 6.38
C LEU A 81 -15.45 6.46 6.11
N TRP A 82 -14.81 5.48 5.46
CA TRP A 82 -15.36 4.13 5.29
C TRP A 82 -15.47 3.36 6.61
N ASP A 83 -14.48 3.47 7.49
CA ASP A 83 -14.53 2.89 8.83
C ASP A 83 -15.73 3.43 9.64
N ILE A 84 -15.89 4.76 9.66
CA ILE A 84 -17.04 5.44 10.28
C ILE A 84 -18.36 4.98 9.65
N ALA A 85 -18.43 4.86 8.32
CA ALA A 85 -19.65 4.42 7.63
C ALA A 85 -20.02 2.98 8.00
N GLY A 86 -19.05 2.05 8.02
CA GLY A 86 -19.28 0.67 8.43
C GLY A 86 -19.69 0.55 9.90
N LYS A 87 -19.01 1.28 10.80
CA LYS A 87 -19.37 1.35 12.23
C LYS A 87 -20.77 1.93 12.45
N THR A 88 -21.12 3.01 11.75
CA THR A 88 -22.46 3.64 11.80
C THR A 88 -23.57 2.68 11.34
N HIS A 89 -23.30 1.87 10.32
CA HIS A 89 -24.26 0.90 9.79
C HIS A 89 -24.19 -0.48 10.46
N GLY A 90 -23.28 -0.71 11.42
CA GLY A 90 -23.10 -1.99 12.11
C GLY A 90 -22.62 -3.13 11.21
N VAL A 91 -21.92 -2.84 10.11
CA VAL A 91 -21.46 -3.82 9.11
C VAL A 91 -20.02 -3.57 8.65
N PRO A 92 -19.26 -4.62 8.25
CA PRO A 92 -17.95 -4.44 7.63
C PRO A 92 -18.06 -3.70 6.28
N VAL A 93 -17.03 -2.95 5.92
CA VAL A 93 -17.03 -2.09 4.71
C VAL A 93 -17.36 -2.86 3.43
N HIS A 94 -16.88 -4.09 3.23
CA HIS A 94 -17.20 -4.88 2.04
C HIS A 94 -18.72 -5.08 1.81
N GLN A 95 -19.53 -5.14 2.88
CA GLN A 95 -21.00 -5.19 2.76
C GLN A 95 -21.57 -3.88 2.22
N LEU A 96 -21.00 -2.74 2.62
CA LEU A 96 -21.36 -1.44 2.04
C LEU A 96 -20.87 -1.30 0.59
N LEU A 97 -19.79 -1.99 0.23
CA LEU A 97 -19.31 -2.08 -1.15
C LEU A 97 -20.18 -2.97 -2.04
N GLY A 98 -21.16 -3.72 -1.51
CA GLY A 98 -22.10 -4.53 -2.29
C GLY A 98 -22.11 -6.01 -1.92
N GLY A 99 -21.33 -6.40 -0.92
CA GLY A 99 -21.22 -7.78 -0.45
C GLY A 99 -19.81 -8.32 -0.61
N HIS A 100 -19.58 -9.49 -0.02
CA HIS A 100 -18.37 -10.27 -0.27
C HIS A 100 -18.62 -11.21 -1.45
N VAL A 101 -17.61 -11.41 -2.29
CA VAL A 101 -17.62 -12.37 -3.41
C VAL A 101 -16.66 -13.55 -3.18
N ARG A 102 -16.03 -13.61 -2.01
CA ARG A 102 -15.20 -14.71 -1.49
C ARG A 102 -15.24 -14.75 0.04
N ASP A 103 -14.99 -15.91 0.64
CA ASP A 103 -14.97 -16.08 2.11
C ASP A 103 -13.59 -15.91 2.75
N ARG A 104 -12.52 -16.05 1.97
CA ARG A 104 -11.13 -15.91 2.41
C ARG A 104 -10.27 -15.25 1.32
N VAL A 105 -9.24 -14.54 1.74
CA VAL A 105 -8.30 -13.81 0.88
C VAL A 105 -6.93 -14.48 0.98
N ARG A 106 -6.33 -14.82 -0.17
CA ARG A 106 -4.99 -15.41 -0.23
C ARG A 106 -3.95 -14.32 0.01
N VAL A 107 -2.91 -14.64 0.78
CA VAL A 107 -1.75 -13.78 1.00
C VAL A 107 -0.47 -14.50 0.55
N TYR A 108 0.61 -13.74 0.36
CA TYR A 108 1.96 -14.30 0.20
C TYR A 108 2.87 -13.97 1.38
N GLY A 109 3.89 -14.81 1.57
CA GLY A 109 5.00 -14.53 2.49
C GLY A 109 6.16 -13.84 1.78
N TRP A 110 6.75 -12.82 2.39
CA TRP A 110 8.00 -12.24 1.87
C TRP A 110 9.20 -13.15 2.17
N VAL A 111 10.16 -13.19 1.24
CA VAL A 111 11.40 -13.97 1.32
C VAL A 111 12.58 -13.02 1.15
N GLY A 112 13.56 -13.16 2.04
CA GLY A 112 14.77 -12.35 2.06
C GLY A 112 16.00 -13.17 2.46
N GLY A 113 17.15 -12.72 1.97
CA GLY A 113 18.47 -13.33 2.09
C GLY A 113 19.42 -12.65 1.09
N GLU A 114 20.72 -12.73 1.32
CA GLU A 114 21.76 -12.24 0.40
C GLU A 114 22.34 -13.35 -0.49
N THR A 115 22.23 -14.62 -0.06
CA THR A 115 22.67 -15.80 -0.84
C THR A 115 21.49 -16.70 -1.26
N PRO A 116 21.67 -17.56 -2.30
CA PRO A 116 20.65 -18.54 -2.69
C PRO A 116 20.23 -19.48 -1.55
N GLU A 117 21.16 -19.85 -0.66
CA GLU A 117 20.90 -20.70 0.50
C GLU A 117 20.01 -20.00 1.54
N GLU A 118 20.30 -18.74 1.85
CA GLU A 118 19.49 -17.93 2.78
C GLU A 118 18.08 -17.68 2.22
N LEU A 119 17.99 -17.40 0.92
CA LEU A 119 16.71 -17.25 0.21
C LEU A 119 15.89 -18.56 0.25
N ALA A 120 16.53 -19.71 0.04
CA ALA A 120 15.90 -21.02 0.12
C ALA A 120 15.42 -21.36 1.54
N GLU A 121 16.23 -21.10 2.57
CA GLU A 121 15.85 -21.29 3.98
C GLU A 121 14.66 -20.40 4.36
N SER A 122 14.72 -19.11 3.99
CA SER A 122 13.66 -18.13 4.20
C SER A 122 12.35 -18.57 3.52
N ALA A 123 12.42 -19.02 2.26
CA ALA A 123 11.28 -19.55 1.51
C ALA A 123 10.68 -20.81 2.15
N ALA A 124 11.51 -21.77 2.56
CA ALA A 124 11.07 -22.96 3.30
C ALA A 124 10.40 -22.58 4.63
N GLY A 125 10.90 -21.57 5.33
CA GLY A 125 10.30 -21.01 6.53
C GLY A 125 8.91 -20.40 6.30
N GLN A 126 8.66 -19.78 5.13
CA GLN A 126 7.33 -19.29 4.77
C GLN A 126 6.36 -20.45 4.42
N VAL A 127 6.83 -21.47 3.72
CA VAL A 127 6.05 -22.69 3.44
C VAL A 127 5.69 -23.43 4.75
N ALA A 128 6.60 -23.48 5.73
CA ALA A 128 6.35 -24.07 7.04
C ALA A 128 5.28 -23.30 7.86
N LYS A 129 5.08 -22.00 7.59
CA LYS A 129 3.97 -21.19 8.14
C LYS A 129 2.65 -21.38 7.37
N GLY A 130 2.61 -22.32 6.42
CA GLY A 130 1.44 -22.62 5.59
C GLY A 130 1.26 -21.71 4.38
N MET A 131 2.25 -20.87 4.02
CA MET A 131 2.11 -19.97 2.86
C MET A 131 2.05 -20.77 1.55
N THR A 132 1.07 -20.44 0.72
CA THR A 132 0.88 -21.05 -0.62
C THR A 132 1.53 -20.24 -1.74
N ALA A 133 2.08 -19.07 -1.42
CA ALA A 133 2.76 -18.16 -2.34
C ALA A 133 3.85 -17.39 -1.60
N VAL A 134 4.92 -17.02 -2.29
CA VAL A 134 5.99 -16.15 -1.76
C VAL A 134 6.34 -15.03 -2.74
N LYS A 135 6.82 -13.89 -2.21
CA LYS A 135 7.42 -12.77 -2.97
C LYS A 135 8.85 -12.56 -2.50
N LEU A 136 9.80 -12.39 -3.42
CA LEU A 136 11.17 -11.98 -3.11
C LEU A 136 11.63 -10.82 -3.98
N ASN A 137 12.73 -10.19 -3.53
CA ASN A 137 13.52 -9.27 -4.34
C ASN A 137 14.67 -10.07 -4.96
N PRO A 138 14.70 -10.34 -6.29
CA PRO A 138 15.75 -11.17 -6.90
C PRO A 138 17.13 -10.50 -6.93
N CYS A 139 17.20 -9.19 -6.65
CA CYS A 139 18.42 -8.41 -6.61
C CYS A 139 18.33 -7.18 -5.70
N GLY A 140 19.44 -6.86 -5.05
CA GLY A 140 19.71 -5.55 -4.47
C GLY A 140 20.14 -4.53 -5.54
N GLN A 141 21.13 -3.70 -5.21
CA GLN A 141 21.66 -2.70 -6.14
C GLN A 141 22.33 -3.36 -7.36
N LEU A 142 22.07 -2.83 -8.56
CA LEU A 142 22.69 -3.25 -9.81
C LEU A 142 23.07 -2.04 -10.69
N GLU A 143 24.09 -2.25 -11.53
CA GLU A 143 24.41 -1.34 -12.62
C GLU A 143 23.30 -1.40 -13.71
N PRO A 144 23.01 -0.31 -14.45
CA PRO A 144 21.86 -0.22 -15.39
C PRO A 144 21.79 -1.28 -16.49
N LEU A 145 22.94 -1.88 -16.81
CA LEU A 145 23.10 -3.10 -17.62
C LEU A 145 24.05 -4.02 -16.87
N ALA A 146 23.52 -5.01 -16.14
CA ALA A 146 24.37 -5.86 -15.30
C ALA A 146 25.22 -6.85 -16.13
N THR A 147 26.31 -7.30 -15.50
CA THR A 147 27.24 -8.28 -16.06
C THR A 147 26.58 -9.66 -16.19
N PRO A 148 27.12 -10.58 -17.01
CA PRO A 148 26.65 -11.96 -17.05
C PRO A 148 26.68 -12.65 -15.68
N ALA A 149 27.67 -12.35 -14.83
CA ALA A 149 27.75 -12.89 -13.48
C ALA A 149 26.59 -12.42 -12.58
N ALA A 150 26.23 -11.14 -12.65
CA ALA A 150 25.09 -10.60 -11.90
C ALA A 150 23.75 -11.16 -12.41
N ILE A 151 23.61 -11.40 -13.72
CA ILE A 151 22.42 -12.04 -14.30
C ILE A 151 22.30 -13.49 -13.82
N ASN A 152 23.40 -14.25 -13.83
CA ASN A 152 23.40 -15.62 -13.34
C ASN A 152 23.02 -15.67 -11.85
N ALA A 153 23.59 -14.80 -11.00
CA ALA A 153 23.25 -14.75 -9.58
C ALA A 153 21.74 -14.52 -9.31
N ILE A 154 21.06 -13.71 -10.14
CA ILE A 154 19.61 -13.54 -10.10
C ILE A 154 18.89 -14.85 -10.43
N VAL A 155 19.28 -15.52 -11.51
CA VAL A 155 18.68 -16.78 -11.94
C VAL A 155 18.91 -17.88 -10.89
N ASP A 156 20.12 -17.97 -10.34
CA ASP A 156 20.52 -18.94 -9.31
C ASP A 156 19.70 -18.74 -8.02
N GLY A 157 19.56 -17.50 -7.55
CA GLY A 157 18.76 -17.17 -6.36
C GLY A 157 17.27 -17.46 -6.52
N VAL A 158 16.67 -17.12 -7.68
CA VAL A 158 15.26 -17.44 -7.96
C VAL A 158 15.05 -18.95 -8.15
N THR A 159 16.03 -19.65 -8.72
CA THR A 159 16.00 -21.13 -8.86
C THR A 159 16.01 -21.79 -7.50
N ALA A 160 16.89 -21.38 -6.58
CA ALA A 160 16.94 -21.93 -5.22
C ALA A 160 15.61 -21.75 -4.46
N VAL A 161 14.93 -20.60 -4.60
CA VAL A 161 13.60 -20.39 -4.03
C VAL A 161 12.54 -21.28 -4.68
N ARG A 162 12.54 -21.41 -6.02
CA ARG A 162 11.63 -22.32 -6.74
C ARG A 162 11.81 -23.78 -6.30
N GLU A 163 13.04 -24.24 -6.11
CA GLU A 163 13.32 -25.58 -5.58
C GLU A 163 12.84 -25.74 -4.14
N ALA A 164 13.10 -24.75 -3.27
CA ALA A 164 12.70 -24.78 -1.85
C ALA A 164 11.17 -24.80 -1.63
N ILE A 165 10.40 -24.04 -2.42
CA ILE A 165 8.92 -24.08 -2.34
C ILE A 165 8.31 -25.24 -3.14
N GLY A 166 9.04 -25.78 -4.12
CA GLY A 166 8.58 -26.83 -5.01
C GLY A 166 7.65 -26.34 -6.14
N PRO A 167 7.08 -27.28 -6.92
CA PRO A 167 6.40 -26.96 -8.18
C PRO A 167 4.97 -26.43 -8.05
N GLU A 168 4.34 -26.55 -6.87
CA GLU A 168 2.91 -26.24 -6.68
C GLU A 168 2.62 -24.86 -6.06
N ARG A 169 3.61 -24.19 -5.45
CA ARG A 169 3.42 -22.86 -4.85
C ARG A 169 3.78 -21.74 -5.81
N ASP A 170 3.13 -20.60 -5.63
CA ASP A 170 3.36 -19.42 -6.45
C ASP A 170 4.59 -18.63 -5.98
N LEU A 171 5.25 -17.99 -6.96
CA LEU A 171 6.49 -17.23 -6.78
C LEU A 171 6.37 -15.89 -7.49
N ALA A 172 6.27 -14.80 -6.73
CA ALA A 172 6.29 -13.43 -7.25
C ALA A 172 7.70 -12.83 -7.15
N LEU A 173 8.11 -12.08 -8.17
CA LEU A 173 9.43 -11.46 -8.25
C LEU A 173 9.30 -9.95 -8.33
N ASP A 174 9.99 -9.21 -7.46
CA ASP A 174 9.92 -7.76 -7.41
C ASP A 174 11.29 -7.11 -7.66
N PHE A 175 11.38 -6.34 -8.74
CA PHE A 175 12.60 -5.65 -9.13
C PHE A 175 12.67 -4.20 -8.63
N HIS A 176 11.65 -3.69 -7.92
CA HIS A 176 11.59 -2.34 -7.35
C HIS A 176 11.98 -1.22 -8.33
N GLY A 177 11.72 -1.41 -9.62
CA GLY A 177 12.15 -0.50 -10.68
C GLY A 177 13.67 -0.31 -10.79
N ARG A 178 14.48 -1.33 -10.49
CA ARG A 178 15.96 -1.27 -10.61
C ARG A 178 16.48 -1.57 -12.02
N PHE A 179 15.61 -1.97 -12.94
CA PHE A 179 15.99 -2.39 -14.29
C PHE A 179 15.79 -1.29 -15.34
N SER A 180 16.72 -1.21 -16.29
CA SER A 180 16.41 -0.59 -17.58
C SER A 180 15.55 -1.54 -18.42
N ARG A 181 14.73 -1.03 -19.36
CA ARG A 181 13.92 -1.87 -20.27
C ARG A 181 14.75 -2.91 -21.03
N ALA A 182 16.01 -2.59 -21.34
CA ALA A 182 16.94 -3.51 -21.98
C ALA A 182 17.38 -4.64 -21.03
N MET A 183 17.47 -4.38 -19.73
CA MET A 183 17.75 -5.36 -18.70
C MET A 183 16.57 -6.32 -18.51
N SER A 184 15.34 -5.80 -18.38
CA SER A 184 14.13 -6.63 -18.25
C SER A 184 13.98 -7.58 -19.45
N ARG A 185 14.09 -7.05 -20.67
CA ARG A 185 14.06 -7.86 -21.92
C ARG A 185 15.17 -8.92 -22.04
N ARG A 186 16.22 -8.85 -21.21
CA ARG A 186 17.33 -9.82 -21.18
C ARG A 186 17.19 -10.85 -20.06
N VAL A 187 16.63 -10.44 -18.91
CA VAL A 187 16.52 -11.30 -17.71
C VAL A 187 15.22 -12.09 -17.68
N LEU A 188 14.07 -11.47 -18.00
CA LEU A 188 12.77 -12.12 -17.82
C LEU A 188 12.64 -13.44 -18.63
N PRO A 189 13.12 -13.54 -19.89
CA PRO A 189 13.11 -14.82 -20.62
C PRO A 189 13.95 -15.94 -19.97
N LEU A 190 14.93 -15.61 -19.12
CA LEU A 190 15.72 -16.60 -18.38
C LEU A 190 14.98 -17.13 -17.14
N LEU A 191 13.97 -16.40 -16.67
CA LEU A 191 13.16 -16.74 -15.50
C LEU A 191 11.84 -17.44 -15.88
N GLU A 192 11.46 -17.44 -17.17
CA GLU A 192 10.28 -18.14 -17.69
C GLU A 192 10.18 -19.62 -17.28
N PRO A 193 11.27 -20.43 -17.28
CA PRO A 193 11.21 -21.83 -16.84
C PRO A 193 10.84 -22.01 -15.36
N LEU A 194 10.97 -20.96 -14.53
CA LEU A 194 10.68 -20.99 -13.10
C LEU A 194 9.21 -20.65 -12.79
N LEU A 195 8.41 -20.36 -13.83
CA LEU A 195 6.98 -20.03 -13.77
C LEU A 195 6.63 -19.06 -12.63
N PRO A 196 7.10 -17.79 -12.68
CA PRO A 196 6.67 -16.78 -11.72
C PRO A 196 5.17 -16.46 -11.87
N LEU A 197 4.49 -16.24 -10.75
CA LEU A 197 3.10 -15.77 -10.71
C LEU A 197 2.98 -14.38 -11.36
N PHE A 198 3.93 -13.51 -11.06
CA PHE A 198 4.14 -12.24 -11.77
C PHE A 198 5.56 -11.69 -11.52
N VAL A 199 5.92 -10.69 -12.32
CA VAL A 199 7.09 -9.82 -12.16
C VAL A 199 6.62 -8.38 -11.93
N GLU A 200 6.98 -7.81 -10.79
CA GLU A 200 6.60 -6.49 -10.29
C GLU A 200 7.69 -5.43 -10.58
N GLU A 201 7.23 -4.22 -10.93
CA GLU A 201 8.02 -3.03 -11.29
C GLU A 201 9.32 -3.36 -12.10
N PRO A 202 9.21 -3.94 -13.31
CA PRO A 202 10.35 -4.43 -14.08
C PRO A 202 11.20 -3.33 -14.76
N VAL A 203 10.91 -2.05 -14.51
CA VAL A 203 11.56 -0.89 -15.15
C VAL A 203 11.68 0.29 -14.17
N LEU A 204 12.65 1.18 -14.40
CA LEU A 204 12.78 2.45 -13.65
C LEU A 204 11.43 3.18 -13.48
N PRO A 205 11.16 3.82 -12.33
CA PRO A 205 9.87 4.49 -12.03
C PRO A 205 9.38 5.48 -13.08
N GLU A 206 10.28 6.19 -13.76
CA GLU A 206 9.95 7.11 -14.86
C GLU A 206 9.32 6.41 -16.09
N PHE A 207 9.42 5.07 -16.14
CA PHE A 207 8.92 4.22 -17.20
C PHE A 207 7.81 3.26 -16.75
N SER A 208 7.34 3.30 -15.50
CA SER A 208 6.24 2.44 -15.03
C SER A 208 4.92 2.66 -15.79
N GLN A 209 4.79 3.71 -16.61
CA GLN A 209 3.64 3.95 -17.51
C GLN A 209 3.88 3.58 -19.00
N ASP A 210 5.06 3.05 -19.36
CA ASP A 210 5.44 2.58 -20.71
C ASP A 210 6.11 1.19 -20.58
N LEU A 211 5.24 0.20 -20.40
CA LEU A 211 5.55 -1.20 -20.10
C LEU A 211 5.31 -2.14 -21.29
N GLY A 212 4.57 -1.71 -22.31
CA GLY A 212 4.14 -2.59 -23.40
C GLY A 212 5.31 -3.26 -24.14
N ALA A 213 6.48 -2.61 -24.19
CA ALA A 213 7.69 -3.18 -24.77
C ALA A 213 8.33 -4.31 -23.92
N VAL A 214 8.06 -4.33 -22.60
CA VAL A 214 8.46 -5.40 -21.67
C VAL A 214 7.41 -6.51 -21.67
N VAL A 215 6.13 -6.17 -21.59
CA VAL A 215 4.99 -7.12 -21.71
C VAL A 215 5.13 -7.99 -22.96
N ARG A 216 5.41 -7.38 -24.13
CA ARG A 216 5.59 -8.13 -25.40
C ARG A 216 6.90 -8.91 -25.51
N SER A 217 7.74 -8.95 -24.48
CA SER A 217 9.08 -9.55 -24.52
C SER A 217 9.24 -10.84 -23.72
N THR A 218 8.24 -11.21 -22.92
CA THR A 218 8.26 -12.39 -22.07
C THR A 218 6.87 -12.99 -21.95
N SER A 219 6.78 -14.26 -21.59
CA SER A 219 5.51 -14.93 -21.23
C SER A 219 5.11 -14.72 -19.76
N ILE A 220 5.98 -14.16 -18.92
CA ILE A 220 5.70 -13.93 -17.49
C ILE A 220 4.67 -12.80 -17.33
N PRO A 221 3.63 -12.98 -16.49
CA PRO A 221 2.69 -11.91 -16.14
C PRO A 221 3.41 -10.68 -15.56
N ILE A 222 3.18 -9.50 -16.14
CA ILE A 222 3.77 -8.25 -15.63
C ILE A 222 2.80 -7.58 -14.65
N ALA A 223 3.34 -7.12 -13.53
CA ALA A 223 2.66 -6.40 -12.48
C ALA A 223 3.27 -5.01 -12.25
N THR A 224 2.41 -4.04 -11.90
CA THR A 224 2.80 -2.66 -11.55
C THR A 224 1.66 -1.98 -10.81
N GLY A 225 1.96 -0.94 -10.03
CA GLY A 225 0.92 -0.05 -9.51
C GLY A 225 1.27 0.73 -8.26
N GLU A 226 2.33 0.35 -7.54
CA GLU A 226 2.71 0.99 -6.26
C GLU A 226 2.97 2.51 -6.41
N ARG A 227 3.38 2.94 -7.62
CA ARG A 227 3.71 4.35 -7.98
C ARG A 227 2.63 5.02 -8.82
N LEU A 228 1.47 4.38 -9.02
CA LEU A 228 0.36 4.90 -9.82
C LEU A 228 -0.75 5.37 -8.89
N TYR A 229 -1.02 6.68 -8.85
CA TYR A 229 -1.79 7.30 -7.77
C TYR A 229 -3.26 7.56 -8.11
N SER A 230 -3.71 7.23 -9.32
CA SER A 230 -5.07 7.50 -9.80
C SER A 230 -5.47 6.55 -10.93
N ARG A 231 -6.78 6.43 -11.22
CA ARG A 231 -7.25 5.63 -12.36
C ARG A 231 -6.74 6.13 -13.72
N TRP A 232 -6.33 7.39 -13.82
CA TRP A 232 -5.76 7.95 -15.05
C TRP A 232 -4.35 7.43 -15.32
N ASP A 233 -3.57 7.20 -14.26
CA ASP A 233 -2.26 6.56 -14.34
C ASP A 233 -2.39 5.09 -14.77
N PHE A 234 -3.32 4.36 -14.13
CA PHE A 234 -3.62 2.96 -14.47
C PHE A 234 -4.10 2.77 -15.91
N ARG A 235 -4.78 3.77 -16.51
CA ARG A 235 -5.27 3.68 -17.89
C ARG A 235 -4.16 3.40 -18.91
N SER A 236 -2.95 3.95 -18.70
CA SER A 236 -1.81 3.71 -19.61
C SER A 236 -1.37 2.25 -19.56
N VAL A 237 -1.06 1.76 -18.35
CA VAL A 237 -0.52 0.40 -18.15
C VAL A 237 -1.51 -0.71 -18.48
N LEU A 238 -2.81 -0.49 -18.25
CA LEU A 238 -3.86 -1.42 -18.69
C LEU A 238 -3.91 -1.54 -20.22
N SER A 239 -3.69 -0.43 -20.94
CA SER A 239 -3.62 -0.43 -22.41
C SER A 239 -2.34 -1.09 -22.96
N ASP A 240 -1.28 -1.12 -22.15
CA ASP A 240 0.00 -1.78 -22.46
C ASP A 240 -0.01 -3.31 -22.26
N GLY A 241 -1.04 -3.84 -21.58
CA GLY A 241 -1.25 -5.28 -21.37
C GLY A 241 -0.56 -5.86 -20.13
N ILE A 242 -0.46 -5.10 -19.03
CA ILE A 242 -0.12 -5.69 -17.72
C ILE A 242 -1.15 -6.76 -17.34
N ALA A 243 -0.74 -7.76 -16.56
CA ALA A 243 -1.62 -8.84 -16.10
C ALA A 243 -2.15 -8.62 -14.67
N VAL A 244 -1.41 -7.88 -13.85
CA VAL A 244 -1.76 -7.60 -12.45
C VAL A 244 -1.60 -6.11 -12.14
N ALA A 245 -2.68 -5.46 -11.71
CA ALA A 245 -2.67 -4.10 -11.19
C ALA A 245 -2.45 -4.12 -9.67
N GLN A 246 -1.50 -3.32 -9.19
CA GLN A 246 -1.08 -3.28 -7.78
C GLN A 246 -1.29 -1.89 -7.14
N PRO A 247 -2.51 -1.34 -7.12
CA PRO A 247 -2.76 -0.04 -6.48
C PRO A 247 -2.51 -0.14 -4.97
N ASP A 248 -1.65 0.72 -4.44
CA ASP A 248 -1.54 0.92 -3.00
C ASP A 248 -2.76 1.69 -2.49
N ILE A 249 -3.52 1.10 -1.57
CA ILE A 249 -4.79 1.68 -1.07
C ILE A 249 -4.61 2.95 -0.22
N SER A 250 -3.39 3.22 0.25
CA SER A 250 -2.98 4.39 1.02
C SER A 250 -2.23 5.43 0.18
N HIS A 251 -1.97 5.17 -1.10
CA HIS A 251 -1.41 6.14 -2.05
C HIS A 251 -2.32 6.44 -3.26
N ALA A 252 -3.14 5.48 -3.69
CA ALA A 252 -4.05 5.59 -4.84
C ALA A 252 -5.48 6.02 -4.46
N GLY A 253 -5.61 6.98 -3.53
CA GLY A 253 -6.90 7.66 -3.24
C GLY A 253 -7.92 6.87 -2.40
N GLY A 254 -7.50 5.82 -1.69
CA GLY A 254 -8.36 5.08 -0.76
C GLY A 254 -9.20 3.98 -1.41
N ILE A 255 -9.96 3.27 -0.57
CA ILE A 255 -10.94 2.22 -0.93
C ILE A 255 -11.85 2.69 -2.07
N SER A 256 -12.28 3.95 -2.05
CA SER A 256 -13.17 4.50 -3.07
C SER A 256 -12.56 4.58 -4.47
N GLU A 257 -11.26 4.90 -4.58
CA GLU A 257 -10.59 5.05 -5.87
C GLU A 257 -9.94 3.76 -6.33
N THR A 258 -9.34 2.97 -5.44
CA THR A 258 -8.83 1.63 -5.76
C THR A 258 -9.93 0.70 -6.23
N ARG A 259 -11.17 0.82 -5.72
CA ARG A 259 -12.33 0.11 -6.27
C ARG A 259 -12.64 0.50 -7.72
N ARG A 260 -12.46 1.76 -8.11
CA ARG A 260 -12.67 2.21 -9.49
C ARG A 260 -11.53 1.76 -10.40
N ILE A 261 -10.30 1.71 -9.89
CA ILE A 261 -9.15 1.10 -10.56
C ILE A 261 -9.42 -0.39 -10.81
N ALA A 262 -9.87 -1.14 -9.80
CA ALA A 262 -10.20 -2.56 -9.91
C ALA A 262 -11.31 -2.85 -10.94
N ALA A 263 -12.42 -2.09 -10.90
CA ALA A 263 -13.50 -2.21 -11.87
C ALA A 263 -13.10 -1.78 -13.29
N MET A 264 -12.10 -0.90 -13.44
CA MET A 264 -11.52 -0.57 -14.74
C MET A 264 -10.60 -1.69 -15.23
N ALA A 265 -9.75 -2.25 -14.37
CA ALA A 265 -8.85 -3.37 -14.66
C ALA A 265 -9.62 -4.63 -15.13
N GLU A 266 -10.78 -4.89 -14.54
CA GLU A 266 -11.69 -5.99 -14.96
C GLU A 266 -12.07 -5.90 -16.45
N THR A 267 -12.16 -4.70 -17.03
CA THR A 267 -12.47 -4.51 -18.47
C THR A 267 -11.31 -4.80 -19.42
N TYR A 268 -10.11 -5.06 -18.89
CA TYR A 268 -8.89 -5.40 -19.64
C TYR A 268 -8.40 -6.84 -19.36
N ASP A 269 -9.20 -7.67 -18.68
CA ASP A 269 -8.80 -9.00 -18.18
C ASP A 269 -7.63 -8.95 -17.18
N VAL A 270 -7.53 -7.84 -16.41
CA VAL A 270 -6.45 -7.60 -15.46
C VAL A 270 -6.91 -7.87 -14.03
N LEU A 271 -6.11 -8.67 -13.33
CA LEU A 271 -6.32 -9.01 -11.92
C LEU A 271 -5.75 -7.93 -11.00
N VAL A 272 -6.18 -7.92 -9.74
CA VAL A 272 -5.80 -6.92 -8.74
C VAL A 272 -5.11 -7.59 -7.56
N ALA A 273 -3.92 -7.10 -7.21
CA ALA A 273 -3.16 -7.52 -6.05
C ALA A 273 -2.65 -6.27 -5.30
N PRO A 274 -3.45 -5.69 -4.38
CA PRO A 274 -3.13 -4.40 -3.78
C PRO A 274 -1.78 -4.39 -3.05
N HIS A 275 -0.94 -3.44 -3.42
CA HIS A 275 0.35 -3.18 -2.77
C HIS A 275 0.09 -2.71 -1.33
N CYS A 276 0.73 -3.33 -0.35
CA CYS A 276 0.50 -3.07 1.06
C CYS A 276 1.68 -3.51 1.97
N PRO A 277 2.89 -2.94 1.80
CA PRO A 277 4.00 -3.07 2.74
C PRO A 277 3.81 -2.20 4.01
N LEU A 278 2.55 -1.93 4.38
CA LEU A 278 2.13 -0.84 5.26
C LEU A 278 1.54 -1.33 6.59
N GLY A 279 1.11 -0.37 7.42
CA GLY A 279 0.46 -0.60 8.71
C GLY A 279 -0.91 -1.31 8.63
N PRO A 280 -1.45 -1.76 9.77
CA PRO A 280 -2.63 -2.62 9.83
C PRO A 280 -3.91 -1.93 9.35
N ILE A 281 -4.00 -0.60 9.38
CA ILE A 281 -5.13 0.16 8.82
C ILE A 281 -5.18 -0.01 7.31
N ALA A 282 -4.02 0.10 6.63
CA ALA A 282 -3.92 -0.11 5.19
C ALA A 282 -4.25 -1.56 4.82
N LEU A 283 -3.74 -2.54 5.58
CA LEU A 283 -4.06 -3.96 5.36
C LEU A 283 -5.55 -4.24 5.56
N ALA A 284 -6.19 -3.71 6.62
CA ALA A 284 -7.64 -3.84 6.81
C ALA A 284 -8.42 -3.19 5.67
N ALA A 285 -8.02 -2.01 5.20
CA ALA A 285 -8.63 -1.35 4.06
C ALA A 285 -8.51 -2.18 2.77
N SER A 286 -7.33 -2.74 2.48
CA SER A 286 -7.10 -3.64 1.34
C SER A 286 -8.01 -4.85 1.43
N LEU A 287 -8.03 -5.55 2.57
CA LEU A 287 -8.91 -6.71 2.77
C LEU A 287 -10.39 -6.39 2.52
N GLN A 288 -10.90 -5.24 2.98
CA GLN A 288 -12.29 -4.85 2.73
C GLN A 288 -12.58 -4.61 1.23
N LEU A 289 -11.57 -4.21 0.44
CA LEU A 289 -11.66 -4.18 -1.02
C LEU A 289 -11.58 -5.60 -1.61
N ASP A 290 -10.60 -6.41 -1.16
CA ASP A 290 -10.33 -7.76 -1.64
C ASP A 290 -11.51 -8.69 -1.47
N PHE A 291 -12.31 -8.54 -0.40
CA PHE A 291 -13.55 -9.31 -0.24
C PHE A 291 -14.64 -8.87 -1.24
N ALA A 292 -14.60 -7.63 -1.75
CA ALA A 292 -15.68 -7.02 -2.54
C ALA A 292 -15.46 -6.97 -4.06
N ILE A 293 -14.24 -7.17 -4.58
CA ILE A 293 -13.94 -7.11 -6.03
C ILE A 293 -13.85 -8.51 -6.66
N PRO A 294 -14.39 -8.75 -7.87
CA PRO A 294 -14.35 -10.07 -8.49
C PRO A 294 -12.93 -10.46 -8.94
N ASN A 295 -12.17 -9.53 -9.52
CA ASN A 295 -10.85 -9.73 -10.11
C ASN A 295 -9.66 -9.69 -9.11
N PHE A 296 -9.89 -9.96 -7.82
CA PHE A 296 -8.81 -10.10 -6.84
C PHE A 296 -7.96 -11.36 -7.09
N LEU A 297 -6.63 -11.22 -7.02
CA LEU A 297 -5.65 -12.31 -7.13
C LEU A 297 -5.07 -12.73 -5.78
N ILE A 298 -4.32 -11.83 -5.13
CA ILE A 298 -3.55 -12.11 -3.91
C ILE A 298 -3.22 -10.79 -3.18
N GLN A 299 -3.15 -10.81 -1.85
CA GLN A 299 -2.93 -9.61 -1.03
C GLN A 299 -1.51 -9.60 -0.45
N GLU A 300 -0.82 -8.47 -0.61
CA GLU A 300 0.45 -8.20 0.07
C GLU A 300 0.21 -7.92 1.57
N GLN A 301 1.16 -8.30 2.42
CA GLN A 301 1.10 -8.03 3.85
C GLN A 301 2.51 -7.95 4.44
N ALA A 302 2.72 -7.05 5.40
CA ALA A 302 4.02 -6.82 6.03
C ALA A 302 4.22 -7.55 7.39
N LEU A 303 3.30 -8.42 7.78
CA LEU A 303 3.30 -9.06 9.08
C LEU A 303 4.42 -10.10 9.17
N GLY A 304 5.37 -9.89 10.08
CA GLY A 304 6.55 -10.74 10.20
C GLY A 304 7.64 -10.47 9.16
N ILE A 305 7.53 -9.43 8.31
CA ILE A 305 8.66 -8.91 7.50
C ILE A 305 9.56 -8.07 8.42
N GLY A 306 10.24 -8.73 9.36
CA GLY A 306 10.97 -8.09 10.44
C GLY A 306 12.19 -7.28 9.96
N TYR A 307 12.02 -5.97 9.76
CA TYR A 307 13.12 -5.00 9.76
C TYR A 307 13.62 -4.75 11.21
N GLY A 308 13.91 -5.82 11.95
CA GLY A 308 14.27 -5.81 13.37
C GLY A 308 13.43 -6.75 14.25
N ASP A 309 13.79 -6.84 15.53
CA ASP A 309 13.10 -7.68 16.53
C ASP A 309 11.66 -7.22 16.75
N SER A 310 10.71 -8.06 16.33
CA SER A 310 9.28 -7.79 16.17
C SER A 310 8.97 -6.69 15.14
N SER A 311 8.08 -6.99 14.18
CA SER A 311 7.73 -6.01 13.13
C SER A 311 6.93 -4.81 13.65
N GLY A 312 6.43 -4.84 14.89
CA GLY A 312 5.72 -3.73 15.59
C GLY A 312 4.41 -3.26 14.96
N LEU A 313 4.09 -3.69 13.74
CA LEU A 313 2.94 -3.25 12.95
C LEU A 313 1.60 -3.50 13.67
N LEU A 314 1.50 -4.61 14.41
CA LEU A 314 0.26 -4.99 15.09
C LEU A 314 0.13 -4.40 16.51
N ASP A 315 1.18 -3.78 17.05
CA ASP A 315 1.22 -3.21 18.41
C ASP A 315 0.27 -2.02 18.60
N TYR A 316 -0.27 -1.49 17.48
CA TYR A 316 -1.25 -0.41 17.44
C TYR A 316 -2.71 -0.91 17.43
N LEU A 317 -2.93 -2.20 17.66
CA LEU A 317 -4.25 -2.84 17.66
C LEU A 317 -4.60 -3.39 19.04
N ALA A 318 -5.83 -3.18 19.47
CA ALA A 318 -6.37 -3.80 20.68
C ALA A 318 -6.70 -5.30 20.48
N ASP A 319 -6.85 -5.74 19.22
CA ASP A 319 -7.02 -7.15 18.84
C ASP A 319 -6.33 -7.41 17.49
N THR A 320 -5.45 -8.42 17.48
CA THR A 320 -4.69 -8.86 16.31
C THR A 320 -5.33 -10.05 15.59
N THR A 321 -6.36 -10.66 16.19
CA THR A 321 -7.08 -11.83 15.65
C THR A 321 -7.54 -11.66 14.20
N PRO A 322 -8.03 -10.48 13.72
CA PRO A 322 -8.43 -10.27 12.33
C PRO A 322 -7.33 -10.54 11.28
N PHE A 323 -6.05 -10.56 11.68
CA PHE A 323 -4.91 -10.83 10.82
C PHE A 323 -4.27 -12.20 11.04
N THR A 324 -4.99 -13.14 11.66
CA THR A 324 -4.51 -14.51 11.86
C THR A 324 -4.50 -15.27 10.53
N PHE A 325 -3.32 -15.69 10.08
CA PHE A 325 -3.17 -16.53 8.90
C PHE A 325 -3.62 -17.98 9.13
N ARG A 326 -4.28 -18.57 8.13
CA ARG A 326 -4.63 -19.99 8.07
C ARG A 326 -4.35 -20.52 6.67
N ASP A 327 -3.39 -21.42 6.55
CA ASP A 327 -2.99 -22.07 5.28
C ASP A 327 -2.69 -21.08 4.13
N GLY A 328 -2.12 -19.92 4.46
CA GLY A 328 -1.83 -18.85 3.49
C GLY A 328 -3.02 -17.96 3.13
N TYR A 329 -4.07 -17.95 3.94
CA TYR A 329 -5.26 -17.11 3.80
C TYR A 329 -5.57 -16.31 5.06
N ILE A 330 -6.29 -15.19 4.88
CA ILE A 330 -7.00 -14.45 5.92
C ILE A 330 -8.51 -14.68 5.72
N ASP A 331 -9.22 -15.06 6.79
CA ASP A 331 -10.67 -15.23 6.80
C ASP A 331 -11.40 -13.87 6.76
N ARG A 332 -12.60 -13.82 6.17
CA ARG A 332 -13.39 -12.58 6.05
C ARG A 332 -13.72 -11.93 7.41
N PRO A 333 -13.36 -10.66 7.65
CA PRO A 333 -13.71 -9.97 8.89
C PRO A 333 -15.21 -9.68 8.94
N THR A 334 -15.86 -9.99 10.05
CA THR A 334 -17.31 -9.78 10.26
C THR A 334 -17.64 -8.55 11.10
N ALA A 335 -16.65 -7.96 11.78
CA ALA A 335 -16.81 -6.81 12.64
C ALA A 335 -17.09 -5.50 11.84
N PRO A 336 -17.82 -4.52 12.39
CA PRO A 336 -18.15 -3.27 11.69
C PRO A 336 -16.94 -2.42 11.28
N GLY A 337 -17.12 -1.59 10.25
CA GLY A 337 -16.06 -0.69 9.75
C GLY A 337 -14.99 -1.45 8.99
N LEU A 338 -13.72 -1.10 9.22
CA LEU A 338 -12.59 -1.84 8.68
C LEU A 338 -12.41 -3.23 9.32
N GLY A 339 -13.11 -3.51 10.42
CA GLY A 339 -13.04 -4.78 11.14
C GLY A 339 -11.87 -4.88 12.13
N ILE A 340 -11.25 -3.75 12.49
CA ILE A 340 -10.15 -3.63 13.45
C ILE A 340 -10.45 -2.61 14.54
N THR A 341 -9.79 -2.76 15.69
CA THR A 341 -9.83 -1.83 16.82
C THR A 341 -8.42 -1.31 17.09
N ILE A 342 -8.25 0.01 17.04
CA ILE A 342 -6.96 0.68 17.28
C ILE A 342 -6.73 0.84 18.78
N ASP A 343 -5.51 0.61 19.24
CA ASP A 343 -5.05 1.06 20.55
C ASP A 343 -4.61 2.53 20.42
N GLU A 344 -5.50 3.46 20.81
CA GLU A 344 -5.21 4.89 20.75
C GLU A 344 -4.09 5.32 21.68
N ASP A 345 -3.89 4.65 22.82
CA ASP A 345 -2.85 5.01 23.79
C ASP A 345 -1.46 4.61 23.27
N ALA A 346 -1.35 3.42 22.66
CA ALA A 346 -0.14 2.99 21.95
C ALA A 346 0.22 3.94 20.80
N VAL A 347 -0.77 4.38 20.01
CA VAL A 347 -0.57 5.35 18.92
C VAL A 347 -0.11 6.71 19.46
N ARG A 348 -0.73 7.22 20.54
CA ARG A 348 -0.34 8.49 21.18
C ARG A 348 1.08 8.43 21.72
N ALA A 349 1.45 7.37 22.45
CA ALA A 349 2.79 7.16 22.96
C ALA A 349 3.85 7.03 21.85
N ALA A 350 3.50 6.41 20.72
CA ALA A 350 4.40 6.34 19.57
C ALA A 350 4.61 7.69 18.89
N ALA A 351 3.56 8.52 18.79
CA ALA A 351 3.64 9.85 18.19
C ALA A 351 4.60 10.80 18.95
N GLU A 352 4.73 10.66 20.27
CA GLU A 352 5.67 11.45 21.09
C GLU A 352 7.15 11.18 20.77
N ARG A 353 7.49 9.95 20.37
CA ARG A 353 8.87 9.56 20.04
C ARG A 353 9.36 10.21 18.74
N GLY A 354 8.46 10.41 17.79
CA GLY A 354 8.75 10.89 16.45
C GLY A 354 9.63 9.93 15.64
N HIS A 355 9.83 10.23 14.35
CA HIS A 355 10.80 9.52 13.51
C HIS A 355 11.37 10.46 12.44
N ARG A 356 12.54 10.11 11.89
CA ARG A 356 13.17 10.80 10.76
C ARG A 356 13.75 9.79 9.76
N TRP A 357 12.94 8.79 9.42
CA TRP A 357 13.28 7.79 8.43
C TRP A 357 13.47 8.43 7.04
N ARG A 358 14.39 7.87 6.26
CA ARG A 358 14.74 8.28 4.89
C ARG A 358 15.26 7.05 4.14
N ASN A 359 14.94 6.93 2.86
CA ASN A 359 15.52 5.92 1.99
C ASN A 359 17.06 6.06 1.97
N PRO A 360 17.81 4.95 1.93
CA PRO A 360 19.22 4.95 1.58
C PRO A 360 19.48 5.68 0.26
N VAL A 361 20.63 6.37 0.16
CA VAL A 361 21.09 6.96 -1.11
C VAL A 361 22.11 6.01 -1.72
N TRP A 362 21.71 5.27 -2.75
CA TRP A 362 22.58 4.34 -3.46
C TRP A 362 23.45 5.05 -4.51
N ARG A 363 24.63 4.47 -4.77
CA ARG A 363 25.61 4.98 -5.73
C ARG A 363 26.27 3.86 -6.51
N ASN A 364 26.36 4.02 -7.82
CA ASN A 364 27.05 3.07 -8.69
C ASN A 364 28.56 3.05 -8.41
N THR A 365 29.26 2.09 -9.01
CA THR A 365 30.72 1.92 -8.81
C THR A 365 31.56 3.12 -9.25
N ASP A 366 31.04 3.97 -10.14
CA ASP A 366 31.64 5.25 -10.57
C ASP A 366 31.29 6.46 -9.67
N GLY A 367 30.45 6.26 -8.64
CA GLY A 367 29.99 7.28 -7.71
C GLY A 367 28.73 8.05 -8.14
N SER A 368 28.19 7.80 -9.34
CA SER A 368 26.90 8.34 -9.79
C SER A 368 25.73 7.84 -8.93
N LEU A 369 24.58 8.52 -8.96
CA LEU A 369 23.40 8.12 -8.19
C LEU A 369 22.70 6.93 -8.85
N ALA A 370 22.24 5.99 -8.03
CA ALA A 370 21.42 4.85 -8.46
C ALA A 370 19.96 5.02 -7.99
N SER A 371 19.01 4.38 -8.70
CA SER A 371 17.66 4.20 -8.16
C SER A 371 17.70 3.25 -6.96
N TRP A 372 16.85 3.51 -5.97
CA TRP A 372 16.66 2.67 -4.78
C TRP A 372 15.57 1.64 -5.02
#